data_AF-A0A931I0H4-F1
#
_entry.id   AF-A0A931I0H4-F1
#
_cell.length_a   1.000
_cell.length_b   1.000
_cell.length_c   1.000
_cell.angle_alpha   90.00
_cell.angle_beta   90.00
_cell.angle_gamma   90.00
#
_symmetry.space_group_name_H-M   'P 1'
#
loop_
_entity.id
_entity.type
_entity.pdbx_description
1 polymer ?
#
loop_
_entity_poly.entity_id
_entity_poly.type
_entity_poly.pdbx_seq_one_letter_code
_entity_poly.pdbx_strand_id
1 'polypeptide(L)'
;MAPQPKVKLSKLRDIGWSLWDPIGMLRGAGPGAWQREENERFANEYDRYLVGAASSLRRGVPAAEVVAELVEIEASYMGLGERPDTRARAVAVVAAILADPTIWTWPDEQGRFS
;
A
#
# COMPACT_ATOMS: atom_id res chain seq x y z
N MET A 1 5.04 -24.48 13.21
CA MET A 1 5.15 -23.13 12.61
C MET A 1 3.75 -22.55 12.61
N ALA A 2 3.48 -21.43 13.27
CA ALA A 2 2.14 -20.84 13.28
C ALA A 2 1.78 -20.37 11.86
N PRO A 3 0.54 -20.59 11.41
CA PRO A 3 0.13 -20.22 10.06
C PRO A 3 0.18 -18.68 9.90
N GLN A 4 0.80 -18.22 8.80
CA GLN A 4 1.10 -16.80 8.59
C GLN A 4 -0.12 -16.06 8.04
N PRO A 5 -0.43 -14.85 8.54
CA PRO A 5 -1.55 -14.09 7.99
C PRO A 5 -1.24 -13.61 6.57
N LYS A 6 -2.30 -13.54 5.76
CA LYS A 6 -2.25 -13.04 4.38
C LYS A 6 -2.67 -11.58 4.34
N VAL A 7 -2.06 -10.81 3.46
CA VAL A 7 -2.43 -9.41 3.21
C VAL A 7 -3.57 -9.33 2.19
N LYS A 8 -4.57 -8.49 2.43
CA LYS A 8 -5.66 -8.21 1.49
C LYS A 8 -5.23 -7.14 0.48
N LEU A 9 -4.88 -7.57 -0.74
CA LEU A 9 -4.42 -6.65 -1.79
C LEU A 9 -5.44 -5.58 -2.17
N SER A 10 -6.74 -5.89 -2.17
CA SER A 10 -7.77 -4.90 -2.50
C SER A 10 -7.73 -3.68 -1.59
N LYS A 11 -7.55 -3.88 -0.27
CA LYS A 11 -7.42 -2.78 0.70
C LYS A 11 -6.14 -1.97 0.50
N LEU A 12 -5.02 -2.64 0.21
CA LEU A 12 -3.78 -1.94 -0.10
C LEU A 12 -3.94 -1.10 -1.37
N ARG A 13 -4.58 -1.63 -2.42
CA ARG A 13 -4.87 -0.88 -3.65
C ARG A 13 -5.76 0.32 -3.38
N ASP A 14 -6.82 0.17 -2.59
CA ASP A 14 -7.67 1.30 -2.20
C ASP A 14 -6.85 2.41 -1.51
N ILE A 15 -5.95 2.05 -0.60
CA ILE A 15 -5.01 2.99 0.05
C ILE A 15 -4.06 3.63 -0.97
N GLY A 16 -3.38 2.82 -1.78
CA GLY A 16 -2.36 3.27 -2.73
C GLY A 16 -2.92 4.23 -3.77
N TRP A 17 -4.03 3.86 -4.41
CA TRP A 17 -4.68 4.69 -5.42
C TRP A 17 -5.32 5.97 -4.84
N SER A 18 -5.73 5.95 -3.57
CA SER A 18 -6.35 7.13 -2.94
C SER A 18 -5.34 8.11 -2.35
N LEU A 19 -4.23 7.61 -1.79
CA LEU A 19 -3.32 8.42 -0.98
C LEU A 19 -1.92 8.58 -1.58
N TRP A 20 -1.47 7.66 -2.42
CA TRP A 20 -0.09 7.64 -2.90
C TRP A 20 0.06 8.08 -4.34
N ASP A 21 -0.67 7.46 -5.28
CA ASP A 21 -0.57 7.55 -6.76
C ASP A 21 0.38 8.67 -7.27
N PRO A 22 1.70 8.48 -7.18
CA PRO A 22 2.64 9.58 -7.39
C PRO A 22 2.82 9.91 -8.88
N ILE A 23 2.50 8.96 -9.76
CA ILE A 23 2.53 9.10 -11.22
C ILE A 23 1.22 9.77 -11.71
N GLY A 24 0.15 9.71 -10.90
CA GLY A 24 -1.14 10.34 -11.18
C GLY A 24 -1.94 9.59 -12.25
N MET A 25 -1.81 8.27 -12.33
CA MET A 25 -2.49 7.46 -13.34
C MET A 25 -4.00 7.40 -13.15
N LEU A 26 -4.48 7.38 -11.90
CA LEU A 26 -5.91 7.34 -11.57
C LEU A 26 -6.37 8.56 -10.77
N ARG A 27 -5.61 9.66 -10.83
CA ARG A 27 -5.90 10.88 -10.07
C ARG A 27 -7.30 11.40 -10.39
N GLY A 28 -8.12 11.57 -9.35
CA GLY A 28 -9.49 12.09 -9.48
C GLY A 28 -10.52 11.08 -10.00
N ALA A 29 -10.14 9.84 -10.29
CA ALA A 29 -11.07 8.79 -10.74
C ALA A 29 -11.95 8.23 -9.59
N GLY A 30 -11.59 8.54 -8.35
CA GLY A 30 -12.30 8.15 -7.14
C GLY A 30 -11.95 6.75 -6.62
N PRO A 31 -12.44 6.38 -5.42
CA PRO A 31 -12.22 5.06 -4.84
C PRO A 31 -12.69 3.94 -5.78
N GLY A 32 -11.94 2.83 -5.84
CA GLY A 32 -12.26 1.69 -6.69
C GLY A 32 -12.05 1.90 -8.19
N ALA A 33 -11.51 3.05 -8.63
CA ALA A 33 -11.21 3.29 -10.05
C ALA A 33 -10.31 2.23 -10.68
N TRP A 34 -9.42 1.62 -9.89
CA TRP A 34 -8.56 0.52 -10.32
C TRP A 34 -9.31 -0.77 -10.69
N GLN A 35 -10.59 -0.90 -10.29
CA GLN A 35 -11.45 -2.05 -10.61
C GLN A 35 -12.14 -1.90 -11.98
N ARG A 36 -12.07 -0.72 -12.60
CA ARG A 36 -12.68 -0.49 -13.91
C ARG A 36 -11.86 -1.18 -14.99
N GLU A 37 -12.54 -1.74 -15.99
CA GLU A 37 -11.92 -2.49 -17.09
C GLU A 37 -10.83 -1.67 -17.80
N GLU A 38 -11.06 -0.37 -18.02
CA GLU A 38 -10.07 0.51 -18.66
C GLU A 38 -8.77 0.69 -17.87
N ASN A 39 -8.79 0.39 -16.57
CA ASN A 39 -7.68 0.59 -15.63
C ASN A 39 -7.03 -0.73 -15.17
N GLU A 40 -7.52 -1.89 -15.62
CA GLU A 40 -7.05 -3.20 -15.17
C GLU A 40 -5.54 -3.35 -15.35
N ARG A 41 -5.00 -2.86 -16.47
CA ARG A 41 -3.55 -2.90 -16.79
C ARG A 41 -2.67 -2.15 -15.78
N PHE A 42 -3.24 -1.22 -15.02
CA PHE A 42 -2.52 -0.44 -14.02
C PHE A 42 -2.77 -0.96 -12.60
N ALA A 43 -3.84 -1.74 -12.37
CA ALA A 43 -4.38 -2.01 -11.04
C ALA A 43 -3.37 -2.54 -10.01
N ASN A 44 -2.32 -3.23 -10.47
CA ASN A 44 -1.28 -3.85 -9.66
C ASN A 44 0.04 -3.05 -9.57
N GLU A 45 0.14 -1.88 -10.22
CA GLU A 45 1.38 -1.10 -10.34
C GLU A 45 2.08 -0.87 -8.99
N TYR A 46 1.29 -0.57 -7.95
CA TYR A 46 1.80 -0.24 -6.63
C TYR A 46 1.83 -1.41 -5.65
N ASP A 47 1.36 -2.61 -6.04
CA ASP A 47 1.16 -3.75 -5.15
C ASP A 47 2.44 -4.11 -4.39
N ARG A 48 3.57 -4.21 -5.09
CA ARG A 48 4.84 -4.65 -4.49
C ARG A 48 5.29 -3.71 -3.37
N TYR A 49 5.19 -2.41 -3.56
CA TYR A 49 5.63 -1.41 -2.57
C TYR A 49 4.71 -1.42 -1.36
N LEU A 50 3.40 -1.48 -1.58
CA LEU A 50 2.40 -1.46 -0.52
C LEU A 50 2.43 -2.76 0.31
N VAL A 51 2.65 -3.91 -0.32
CA VAL A 51 2.88 -5.18 0.37
C VAL A 51 4.16 -5.13 1.20
N GLY A 52 5.23 -4.52 0.66
CA GLY A 52 6.48 -4.27 1.37
C GLY A 52 6.26 -3.45 2.65
N ALA A 53 5.64 -2.28 2.50
CA ALA A 53 5.32 -1.37 3.60
C ALA A 53 4.47 -2.05 4.67
N ALA A 54 3.36 -2.70 4.29
CA ALA A 54 2.50 -3.41 5.24
C ALA A 54 3.27 -4.52 5.97
N SER A 55 4.08 -5.31 5.25
CA SER A 55 4.88 -6.38 5.85
C SER A 55 5.94 -5.84 6.81
N SER A 56 6.61 -4.74 6.48
CA SER A 56 7.57 -4.06 7.35
C SER A 56 6.91 -3.58 8.65
N LEU A 57 5.75 -2.91 8.55
CA LEU A 57 4.97 -2.48 9.71
C LEU A 57 4.54 -3.67 10.59
N ARG A 58 4.07 -4.77 9.99
CA ARG A 58 3.70 -6.00 10.73
C ARG A 58 4.88 -6.61 11.49
N ARG A 59 6.10 -6.51 10.95
CA ARG A 59 7.33 -6.99 11.61
C ARG A 59 7.86 -6.03 12.67
N GLY A 60 7.21 -4.90 12.91
CA GLY A 60 7.61 -3.91 13.91
C GLY A 60 8.65 -2.91 13.42
N VAL A 61 8.87 -2.78 12.11
CA VAL A 61 9.70 -1.68 11.57
C VAL A 61 9.04 -0.34 11.95
N PRO A 62 9.79 0.63 12.48
CA PRO A 62 9.24 1.93 12.85
C PRO A 62 8.53 2.62 11.68
N ALA A 63 7.37 3.22 11.96
CA ALA A 63 6.58 3.91 10.93
C ALA A 63 7.38 4.99 10.18
N ALA A 64 8.29 5.69 10.87
CA ALA A 64 9.16 6.70 10.26
C ALA A 64 10.12 6.11 9.22
N GLU A 65 10.61 4.88 9.42
CA GLU A 65 11.48 4.20 8.45
C GLU A 65 10.67 3.75 7.23
N VAL A 66 9.46 3.23 7.42
CA VAL A 66 8.58 2.85 6.30
C VAL A 66 8.13 4.07 5.49
N VAL A 67 7.91 5.22 6.16
CA VAL A 67 7.67 6.50 5.47
C VAL A 67 8.88 6.88 4.62
N ALA A 68 10.10 6.78 5.17
CA ALA A 68 11.31 7.09 4.42
C ALA A 68 11.51 6.16 3.22
N GLU A 69 11.18 4.87 3.36
CA GLU A 69 11.21 3.90 2.27
C GLU A 69 10.25 4.28 1.13
N LEU A 70 9.01 4.67 1.44
CA LEU A 70 8.05 5.11 0.42
C LEU A 70 8.47 6.41 -0.27
N VAL A 71 9.09 7.34 0.46
CA VAL A 71 9.67 8.56 -0.12
C VAL A 71 10.81 8.21 -1.08
N GLU A 72 11.72 7.30 -0.69
CA GLU A 72 12.84 6.85 -1.53
C GLU A 72 12.36 6.12 -2.78
N ILE A 73 11.32 5.29 -2.65
CA ILE A 73 10.70 4.62 -3.80
C ILE A 73 10.15 5.65 -4.79
N GLU A 74 9.42 6.65 -4.29
CA GLU A 74 8.86 7.68 -5.16
C GLU A 74 9.95 8.55 -5.80
N ALA A 75 10.86 9.09 -5.00
CA ALA A 75 11.82 10.09 -5.45
C ALA A 75 12.92 9.47 -6.32
N SER A 76 13.46 8.32 -5.90
CA SER A 76 14.64 7.71 -6.51
C SER A 76 14.28 6.52 -7.39
N TYR A 77 13.56 5.52 -6.86
CA TYR A 77 13.30 4.29 -7.61
C TYR A 77 12.37 4.52 -8.82
N MET A 78 11.34 5.34 -8.65
CA MET A 78 10.46 5.80 -9.75
C MET A 78 11.03 7.00 -10.51
N GLY A 79 12.11 7.62 -10.01
CA GLY A 79 12.79 8.75 -10.65
C GLY A 79 11.96 10.03 -10.71
N LEU A 80 10.99 10.22 -9.82
CA LEU A 80 10.09 11.40 -9.83
C LEU A 80 10.68 12.61 -9.10
N GLY A 81 11.77 12.42 -8.35
CA GLY A 81 12.29 13.40 -7.40
C GLY A 81 11.35 13.62 -6.22
N GLU A 82 11.87 14.29 -5.18
CA GLU A 82 11.04 14.63 -4.02
C GLU A 82 10.23 15.91 -4.32
N ARG A 83 8.90 15.81 -4.20
CA ARG A 83 7.96 16.93 -4.32
C ARG A 83 7.54 17.41 -2.93
N PRO A 84 7.02 18.65 -2.80
CA PRO A 84 6.60 19.19 -1.50
C PRO A 84 5.60 18.31 -0.72
N ASP A 85 4.83 17.48 -1.41
CA ASP A 85 3.81 16.60 -0.83
C ASP A 85 4.19 15.11 -0.81
N THR A 86 5.38 14.72 -1.29
CA THR A 86 5.87 13.33 -1.33
C THR A 86 5.86 12.69 0.06
N ARG A 87 6.46 13.37 1.05
CA ARG A 87 6.46 12.90 2.44
C ARG A 87 5.05 12.85 3.04
N ALA A 88 4.19 13.81 2.73
CA ALA A 88 2.83 13.85 3.25
C ALA A 88 2.00 12.66 2.75
N ARG A 89 2.11 12.30 1.46
CA ARG A 89 1.46 11.11 0.89
C ARG A 89 2.00 9.82 1.53
N ALA A 90 3.32 9.68 1.70
CA ALA A 90 3.91 8.52 2.36
C ALA A 90 3.42 8.36 3.81
N VAL A 91 3.33 9.45 4.58
CA VAL A 91 2.75 9.45 5.93
C VAL A 91 1.28 9.01 5.91
N ALA A 92 0.49 9.52 4.97
CA ALA A 92 -0.93 9.16 4.84
C ALA A 92 -1.13 7.66 4.55
N VAL A 93 -0.30 7.08 3.67
CA VAL A 93 -0.31 5.64 3.37
C VAL A 93 0.00 4.83 4.62
N VAL A 94 1.09 5.14 5.33
CA VAL A 94 1.50 4.40 6.54
C VAL A 94 0.44 4.51 7.64
N ALA A 95 -0.12 5.70 7.84
CA ALA A 95 -1.21 5.90 8.79
C ALA A 95 -2.45 5.07 8.42
N ALA A 96 -2.84 5.02 7.14
CA ALA A 96 -3.98 4.24 6.69
C ALA A 96 -3.76 2.73 6.86
N ILE A 97 -2.54 2.22 6.60
CA ILE A 97 -2.21 0.80 6.81
C ILE A 97 -2.28 0.45 8.30
N LEU A 98 -1.74 1.30 9.19
CA LEU A 98 -1.78 1.06 10.63
C LEU A 98 -3.19 1.16 11.22
N ALA A 99 -4.04 2.03 10.66
CA ALA A 99 -5.41 2.22 11.11
C ALA A 99 -6.38 1.10 10.67
N ASP A 100 -6.04 0.29 9.67
CA ASP A 100 -6.89 -0.78 9.16
C ASP A 100 -6.39 -2.17 9.59
N PRO A 101 -6.85 -2.69 10.75
CA PRO A 101 -6.48 -4.02 11.21
C PRO A 101 -7.00 -5.14 10.30
N THR A 102 -7.97 -4.84 9.43
CA THR A 102 -8.60 -5.82 8.54
C THR A 102 -7.85 -6.04 7.23
N ILE A 103 -6.70 -5.36 7.04
CA ILE A 103 -5.72 -5.64 5.98
C ILE A 103 -5.15 -7.06 6.10
N TRP A 104 -5.08 -7.62 7.30
CA TRP A 104 -4.58 -8.97 7.54
C TRP A 104 -5.73 -9.95 7.69
N THR A 105 -5.70 -11.04 6.92
CA THR A 105 -6.53 -12.22 7.14
C THR A 105 -5.74 -13.27 7.90
N TRP A 106 -6.29 -13.72 9.02
CA TRP A 106 -5.74 -14.79 9.82
C TRP A 106 -6.35 -16.13 9.41
N PRO A 107 -5.55 -17.18 9.30
CA PRO A 107 -6.08 -18.52 9.09
C PRO A 107 -6.80 -19.03 10.35
N ASP A 108 -7.85 -19.82 10.16
CA ASP A 108 -8.56 -20.53 11.24
C ASP A 108 -7.67 -21.58 11.92
N GLU A 109 -8.18 -22.22 12.97
CA GLU A 109 -7.47 -23.30 13.69
C GLU A 109 -7.06 -24.47 12.79
N GLN A 110 -7.70 -24.62 11.62
CA GLN A 110 -7.41 -25.62 10.61
C GLN A 110 -6.51 -25.10 9.48
N GLY A 111 -6.01 -23.86 9.56
CA GLY A 111 -5.12 -23.24 8.57
C GLY A 111 -5.84 -22.65 7.34
N ARG A 112 -7.17 -22.58 7.32
CA ARG A 112 -7.96 -22.06 6.19
C ARG A 112 -8.18 -20.56 6.34
N PHE A 113 -8.15 -19.85 5.22
CA PHE A 113 -8.46 -18.41 5.19
C PHE A 113 -9.93 -18.23 4.84
N SER A 114 -10.65 -17.49 5.67
CA SER A 114 -12.02 -17.01 5.41
C SER A 114 -12.04 -15.76 4.55
#